data_AF-A0A3N1D5C2-F1
#
_entry.id   AF-A0A3N1D5C2-F1
#
_cell.length_a   1.000
_cell.length_b   1.000
_cell.length_c   1.000
_cell.angle_alpha   90.00
_cell.angle_beta   90.00
_cell.angle_gamma   90.00
#
_symmetry.space_group_name_H-M   'P 1'
#
loop_
_entity.id
_entity.type
_entity.pdbx_description
1 polymer ?
#
loop_
_entity_poly.entity_id
_entity_poly.type
_entity_poly.pdbx_seq_one_letter_code
_entity_poly.pdbx_strand_id
1 'polypeptide(L)' 'MLLLSRDANARRERDVTTTAAYLAALLPGSMVWWGEATKAWWAYIPDGGIGFLLEAQSPGGMARALRSHAAPAAAGSRAA' A
#
# COMPACT_ATOMS: atom_id res chain seq x y z
N MET A 1 2.01 15.39 32.12
CA MET A 1 1.97 14.11 31.39
C MET A 1 1.43 14.33 29.97
N LEU A 2 2.13 15.09 29.13
CA LEU A 2 1.71 15.43 27.74
C LEU A 2 2.84 15.22 26.71
N LEU A 3 4.09 15.17 27.16
CA LEU A 3 5.27 15.05 26.29
C LEU A 3 5.46 13.61 25.75
N LEU A 4 5.19 12.59 26.58
CA LEU A 4 5.33 11.17 26.20
C LEU A 4 4.39 10.76 25.05
N SER A 5 3.18 11.33 25.00
CA SER A 5 2.19 11.02 23.96
C SER A 5 2.54 11.64 22.60
N ARG A 6 3.20 12.81 22.60
CA ARG A 6 3.62 13.48 21.36
C ARG A 6 4.76 12.72 20.68
N ASP A 7 5.70 12.21 21.48
CA ASP A 7 6.82 11.42 20.98
C ASP A 7 6.39 10.07 20.42
N ALA A 8 5.42 9.41 21.06
CA ALA A 8 4.85 8.15 20.57
C ALA A 8 4.12 8.34 19.24
N ASN A 9 3.33 9.41 19.10
CA ASN A 9 2.65 9.72 17.83
C ASN A 9 3.65 10.02 16.71
N ALA A 10 4.66 10.84 16.98
CA ALA A 10 5.68 11.18 15.99
C ALA A 10 6.54 9.97 15.57
N ARG A 11 6.73 8.97 16.44
CA ARG A 11 7.37 7.69 16.06
C ARG A 11 6.46 6.89 15.14
N ARG A 12 5.20 6.73 15.52
CA ARG A 12 4.20 6.01 14.73
C ARG A 12 4.01 6.61 13.33
N GLU A 13 3.90 7.94 13.22
CA GLU A 13 3.78 8.63 11.93
C GLU A 13 4.99 8.38 11.02
N ARG A 14 6.21 8.38 11.60
CA ARG A 14 7.43 8.03 10.87
C ARG A 14 7.41 6.59 10.40
N ASP A 15 7.07 5.65 11.28
CA ASP A 15 7.00 4.22 10.93
C ASP A 15 5.97 3.95 9.82
N VAL A 16 4.81 4.60 9.88
CA VAL A 16 3.78 4.54 8.83
C VAL A 16 4.31 5.10 7.51
N THR A 17 4.97 6.27 7.55
CA THR A 17 5.49 6.93 6.35
C THR A 17 6.58 6.08 5.68
N THR A 18 7.52 5.57 6.46
CA THR A 18 8.59 4.67 5.98
C THR A 18 8.01 3.40 5.37
N THR A 19 6.98 2.82 6.02
CA THR A 19 6.32 1.62 5.50
C THR A 19 5.56 1.90 4.20
N ALA A 20 4.83 3.01 4.10
CA ALA A 20 4.13 3.41 2.88
C ALA A 20 5.10 3.59 1.71
N ALA A 21 6.24 4.25 1.94
CA ALA A 21 7.28 4.45 0.92
C ALA A 21 7.89 3.12 0.44
N TYR A 22 8.19 2.21 1.38
CA TYR A 22 8.65 0.85 1.04
C TYR A 22 7.62 0.11 0.17
N LEU A 23 6.34 0.17 0.52
CA LEU A 23 5.27 -0.49 -0.22
C LEU A 23 5.08 0.11 -1.61
N ALA A 24 5.03 1.44 -1.74
CA ALA A 24 4.90 2.11 -3.02
C ALA A 24 6.05 1.80 -3.99
N ALA A 25 7.26 1.57 -3.47
CA ALA A 25 8.41 1.15 -4.28
C ALA A 25 8.26 -0.25 -4.90
N LEU A 26 7.36 -1.10 -4.37
CA LEU A 26 7.11 -2.45 -4.93
C LEU A 26 6.31 -2.42 -6.24
N LEU A 27 5.53 -1.35 -6.47
CA LEU A 27 4.76 -1.15 -7.70
C LEU A 27 4.78 0.34 -8.06
N PRO A 28 5.75 0.79 -8.88
CA PRO A 28 5.85 2.18 -9.29
C PRO A 28 4.55 2.69 -9.91
N GLY A 29 4.13 3.89 -9.51
CA GLY A 29 2.86 4.50 -9.94
C GLY A 29 1.66 4.17 -9.03
N SER A 30 1.81 3.22 -8.09
CA SER A 30 0.81 3.03 -7.03
C SER A 30 0.90 4.13 -5.97
N MET A 31 -0.25 4.49 -5.40
CA MET A 31 -0.36 5.37 -4.24
C MET A 31 -0.70 4.51 -3.03
N VAL A 32 0.16 4.50 -2.01
CA VAL A 32 -0.02 3.64 -0.82
C VAL A 32 -0.13 4.51 0.43
N TRP A 33 -1.11 4.22 1.30
CA TRP A 33 -1.30 4.94 2.56
C TRP A 33 -1.85 4.05 3.68
N TRP A 34 -1.75 4.53 4.92
CA TRP A 34 -2.42 3.93 6.07
C TRP A 34 -3.74 4.66 6.35
N GLY A 35 -4.84 3.92 6.42
CA GLY A 35 -6.15 4.44 6.79
C GLY A 35 -6.31 4.48 8.30
N GLU A 36 -6.23 5.66 8.91
CA GLU A 36 -6.39 5.80 10.37
C GLU A 36 -7.78 5.38 10.86
N ALA A 37 -8.83 5.62 10.07
CA ALA A 37 -10.21 5.25 10.42
C ALA A 37 -10.45 3.73 10.28
N THR A 38 -9.90 3.11 9.25
CA THR A 38 -10.10 1.68 8.94
C THR A 38 -9.06 0.77 9.59
N LYS A 39 -7.97 1.35 10.11
CA LYS A 39 -6.81 0.62 10.64
C LYS A 39 -6.27 -0.41 9.64
N ALA A 40 -6.24 -0.03 8.36
CA ALA A 40 -5.78 -0.86 7.25
C ALA A 40 -4.82 -0.10 6.32
N TRP A 41 -3.97 -0.84 5.63
CA TRP A 41 -3.20 -0.35 4.50
C TRP A 41 -4.05 -0.32 3.25
N TRP A 42 -3.90 0.75 2.48
CA TRP A 42 -4.59 0.94 1.21
C TRP A 42 -3.58 1.21 0.11
N ALA A 43 -3.89 0.73 -1.09
CA ALA A 43 -3.17 1.09 -2.29
C ALA A 43 -4.12 1.36 -3.44
N TYR A 44 -3.91 2.47 -4.15
CA TYR A 44 -4.55 2.77 -5.41
C TYR A 44 -3.56 2.52 -6.55
N ILE A 45 -4.00 1.77 -7.56
CA ILE A 45 -3.20 1.42 -8.74
C ILE A 45 -3.90 1.97 -9.98
N PRO A 46 -3.35 2.98 -10.65
CA PRO A 46 -3.88 3.45 -11.93
C PRO A 46 -3.76 2.37 -13.02
N ASP A 47 -4.82 2.15 -13.80
CA ASP A 47 -4.84 1.18 -14.93
C ASP A 47 -5.48 1.78 -16.20
N GLY A 48 -5.19 3.05 -16.49
CA GLY A 48 -5.75 3.75 -17.67
C GLY A 48 -7.26 4.05 -17.65
N GLY A 49 -8.00 3.52 -16.66
CA GLY A 49 -9.42 3.77 -16.40
C GLY A 49 -9.69 4.11 -14.93
N ILE A 50 -10.64 3.41 -14.29
CA ILE A 50 -11.08 3.66 -12.89
C ILE A 50 -10.02 3.24 -11.86
N GLY A 51 -9.03 2.43 -12.27
CA GLY A 51 -7.96 1.92 -11.41
C GLY A 51 -8.42 0.83 -10.44
N PHE A 52 -7.49 0.29 -9.66
CA PHE A 52 -7.75 -0.71 -8.62
C PHE A 52 -7.50 -0.13 -7.24
N LEU A 53 -8.35 -0.50 -6.29
CA LEU A 53 -8.17 -0.18 -4.88
C LEU A 53 -7.97 -1.48 -4.09
N LEU A 54 -6.82 -1.56 -3.40
CA LEU A 54 -6.45 -2.69 -2.56
C LEU A 54 -6.51 -2.29 -1.09
N GLU A 55 -6.92 -3.24 -0.26
CA GLU A 55 -6.92 -3.12 1.19
C GLU A 55 -6.16 -4.31 1.80
N ALA A 56 -5.37 -4.06 2.85
CA ALA A 56 -4.78 -5.13 3.65
C ALA A 56 -4.59 -4.70 5.12
N GLN A 57 -4.81 -5.63 6.04
CA GLN A 57 -4.68 -5.39 7.48
C GLN A 57 -3.21 -5.32 7.97
N SER A 58 -2.24 -5.63 7.11
CA SER A 58 -0.82 -5.62 7.46
C SER A 58 0.07 -5.17 6.29
N PRO A 59 1.28 -4.62 6.57
CA PRO A 59 2.24 -4.29 5.53
C PRO A 59 2.60 -5.51 4.67
N GLY A 60 2.77 -6.69 5.29
CA GLY A 60 3.07 -7.93 4.58
C GLY A 60 1.95 -8.36 3.62
N GLY A 61 0.70 -8.20 4.04
CA GLY A 61 -0.48 -8.45 3.20
C GLY A 61 -0.52 -7.50 1.99
N MET A 62 -0.30 -6.21 2.22
CA MET A 62 -0.24 -5.22 1.14
C MET A 62 0.91 -5.49 0.18
N ALA A 63 2.10 -5.79 0.69
CA ALA A 63 3.27 -6.11 -0.12
C ALA A 63 3.04 -7.32 -1.02
N ARG A 64 2.32 -8.34 -0.52
CA ARG A 64 1.88 -9.48 -1.33
C ARG A 64 0.91 -9.05 -2.43
N ALA A 65 -0.12 -8.27 -2.08
CA ALA A 65 -1.13 -7.82 -3.04
C ALA A 65 -0.53 -6.97 -4.17
N LEU A 66 0.36 -6.02 -3.84
CA LEU A 66 1.08 -5.20 -4.82
C LEU A 66 1.94 -6.04 -5.78
N ARG A 67 2.68 -7.02 -5.26
CA ARG A 67 3.48 -7.93 -6.09
C ARG A 67 2.61 -8.81 -7.00
N SER A 68 1.46 -9.26 -6.50
CA SER A 68 0.50 -10.02 -7.31
C SER A 68 -0.10 -9.18 -8.44
N HIS A 69 -0.32 -7.88 -8.21
CA HIS A 69 -0.76 -6.95 -9.26
C HIS A 69 0.34 -6.56 -10.25
N ALA A 70 1.59 -6.48 -9.79
CA ALA A 70 2.76 -6.21 -10.63
C ALA A 70 3.07 -7.36 -11.60
N ALA A 71 2.63 -8.59 -11.26
CA ALA A 71 2.80 -9.74 -12.14
C ALA A 71 2.03 -9.48 -13.45
N PRO A 72 2.69 -9.54 -14.62
CA PRO A 72 2.01 -9.31 -15.88
C PRO A 72 0.89 -10.33 -16.10
N ALA A 73 -0.10 -9.96 -16.91
CA ALA A 73 -1.11 -10.85 -17.50
C ALA A 73 -0.50 -11.90 -18.48
N ALA A 74 0.61 -12.52 -18.12
CA ALA A 74 1.37 -13.47 -18.94
C ALA A 74 0.78 -14.90 -18.90
N ALA A 75 -0.54 -15.05 -18.87
CA ALA A 75 -1.20 -16.36 -18.89
C ALA A 75 -2.56 -16.39 -19.61
N GLY A 76 -2.86 -15.44 -20.50
CA GLY A 76 -4.11 -15.54 -21.26
C GLY A 76 -4.36 -14.40 -22.22
N SER A 77 -3.79 -14.47 -23.43
CA SER A 77 -4.47 -14.18 -24.70
C SER A 77 -3.46 -14.03 -25.85
N ARG A 78 -3.23 -15.14 -26.56
CA ARG A 78 -3.27 -15.20 -28.03
C ARG A 78 -3.20 -16.67 -28.46
N ALA A 79 -4.35 -17.32 -28.36
CA ALA A 79 -4.76 -18.32 -29.33
C ALA A 79 -5.66 -17.62 -30.36
N ALA A 80 -5.64 -18.15 -31.59
CA ALA A 80 -6.27 -17.69 -32.82
C ALA A 80 -5.49 -16.62 -33.61
#